data_AF-A0A841D6M3-F1
#
_entry.id   AF-A0A841D6M3-F1
#
_cell.length_a   1.000
_cell.length_b   1.000
_cell.length_c   1.000
_cell.angle_alpha   90.00
_cell.angle_beta   90.00
_cell.angle_gamma   90.00
#
_symmetry.space_group_name_H-M   'P 1'
#
loop_
_entity.id
_entity.type
_entity.pdbx_description
1 polymer ?
#
loop_
_entity_poly.entity_id
_entity_poly.type
_entity_poly.pdbx_seq_one_letter_code
_entity_poly.pdbx_strand_id
1 'polypeptide(L)'
;MVAGPHDIIEAEEPRGPRRWIGGAVLAVLVVVPVAALLAGREPATVAEPPPPPVPAATATFADQGPNALEPEVRRRGGRESIDVVFPDGTRAEVSYPGELGLAGMGVRPAQGAWLDGYIGVFRQLVAPPGGVAAISRGRPMIRELGDRATLWPAESPVGGQVIVFDFGRWSVALRDTPQGMTFEQRMLWAENLRGRTTKDGYLVLSAEHPVRLAGPGQLLRGEQAGPQLWFGGARETLTVIAPVPDCDTGAIDLSVIEQRRRSSAETCQNGFYVAASGDRGSVERIVSEIRIKPEK
;
A
#
# COMPACT_ATOMS: atom_id res chain seq x y z
N MET A 1 -53.61 -21.18 21.66
CA MET A 1 -53.85 -20.54 22.96
C MET A 1 -54.95 -21.28 23.67
N VAL A 2 -54.60 -22.18 24.59
CA VAL A 2 -55.48 -22.70 25.65
C VAL A 2 -54.55 -22.97 26.83
N ALA A 3 -54.74 -22.23 27.92
CA ALA A 3 -53.90 -22.27 29.11
C ALA A 3 -54.26 -23.47 29.99
N GLY A 4 -53.25 -24.19 30.48
CA GLY A 4 -53.40 -25.24 31.47
C GLY A 4 -53.46 -24.70 32.91
N PRO A 5 -54.04 -25.44 33.86
CA PRO A 5 -54.18 -24.99 35.25
C PRO A 5 -52.87 -25.14 36.02
N HIS A 6 -52.57 -24.16 36.86
CA HIS A 6 -51.45 -24.15 37.80
C HIS A 6 -51.71 -25.08 38.98
N ASP A 7 -50.78 -26.00 39.22
CA ASP A 7 -50.71 -26.82 40.43
C ASP A 7 -50.09 -25.99 41.56
N ILE A 8 -50.82 -25.85 42.67
CA ILE A 8 -50.38 -25.24 43.92
C ILE A 8 -50.00 -26.39 44.84
N ILE A 9 -48.71 -26.57 45.12
CA ILE A 9 -48.26 -27.48 46.19
C ILE A 9 -48.16 -26.65 47.47
N GLU A 10 -49.16 -26.80 48.33
CA GLU A 10 -49.06 -26.48 49.76
C GLU A 10 -48.06 -27.44 50.40
N ALA A 11 -46.99 -26.90 51.00
CA ALA A 11 -46.10 -27.67 51.85
C ALA A 11 -46.48 -27.41 53.32
N GLU A 12 -47.04 -28.43 53.95
CA GLU A 12 -47.33 -28.50 55.38
C GLU A 12 -46.07 -28.25 56.24
N GLU A 13 -46.24 -27.49 57.33
CA GLU A 13 -45.22 -27.29 58.36
C GLU A 13 -45.01 -28.54 59.23
N PRO A 14 -43.77 -29.03 59.44
CA PRO A 14 -43.49 -29.97 60.51
C PRO A 14 -43.20 -29.23 61.83
N ARG A 15 -44.13 -29.38 62.78
CA ARG A 15 -43.93 -29.12 64.22
C ARG A 15 -42.85 -30.08 64.79
N GLY A 16 -41.84 -29.56 65.49
CA GLY A 16 -41.05 -30.35 66.46
C GLY A 16 -39.52 -30.17 66.45
N PRO A 17 -38.83 -30.54 67.55
CA PRO A 17 -37.76 -29.74 68.17
C PRO A 17 -36.38 -30.05 67.60
N ARG A 18 -36.02 -29.44 66.46
CA ARG A 18 -34.70 -29.60 65.82
C ARG A 18 -33.90 -28.30 65.66
N ARG A 19 -34.25 -27.26 66.44
CA ARG A 19 -33.74 -25.88 66.26
C ARG A 19 -32.37 -25.58 66.88
N TRP A 20 -31.75 -26.48 67.64
CA TRP A 20 -30.46 -26.18 68.29
C TRP A 20 -29.21 -26.60 67.49
N ILE A 21 -29.33 -27.58 66.60
CA ILE A 21 -28.17 -28.09 65.85
C ILE A 21 -27.83 -27.19 64.64
N GLY A 22 -28.84 -26.53 64.04
CA GLY A 22 -28.63 -25.62 62.91
C GLY A 22 -27.91 -24.30 63.26
N GLY A 23 -28.07 -23.81 64.50
CA GLY A 23 -27.42 -22.57 64.95
C GLY A 23 -25.91 -22.73 65.16
N ALA A 24 -25.47 -23.91 65.65
CA ALA A 24 -24.06 -24.17 65.91
C ALA A 24 -23.24 -24.34 64.61
N VAL A 25 -23.84 -24.95 63.57
CA VAL A 25 -23.18 -25.13 62.26
C VAL A 25 -23.02 -23.80 61.50
N LEU A 26 -24.00 -22.88 61.64
CA LEU A 26 -23.93 -21.56 61.01
C LEU A 26 -22.85 -20.66 61.65
N ALA A 27 -22.66 -20.75 62.97
CA ALA A 27 -21.63 -19.97 63.67
C ALA A 27 -20.20 -20.40 63.29
N VAL A 28 -19.96 -21.71 63.08
CA VAL A 28 -18.65 -22.22 62.66
C VAL A 28 -18.35 -21.87 61.20
N LEU A 29 -19.35 -21.85 60.31
CA LEU A 29 -19.17 -21.49 58.90
C LEU A 29 -18.88 -20.01 58.64
N VAL A 30 -19.22 -19.11 59.57
CA VAL A 30 -18.98 -17.66 59.41
C VAL A 30 -17.66 -17.22 60.06
N VAL A 31 -17.23 -17.84 61.17
CA VAL A 31 -16.02 -17.38 61.90
C VAL A 31 -14.71 -17.80 61.21
N VAL A 32 -14.67 -18.98 60.59
CA VAL A 32 -13.46 -19.49 59.89
C VAL A 32 -13.04 -18.62 58.69
N PRO A 33 -13.92 -18.17 57.78
CA PRO A 33 -13.48 -17.31 56.66
C PRO A 33 -13.08 -15.90 57.09
N VAL A 34 -13.63 -15.36 58.20
CA VAL A 34 -13.27 -14.02 58.70
C VAL A 34 -11.87 -14.01 59.33
N ALA A 35 -11.50 -15.06 60.08
CA ALA A 35 -10.16 -15.19 60.63
C ALA A 35 -9.08 -15.41 59.54
N ALA A 36 -9.41 -16.17 58.49
CA ALA A 36 -8.53 -16.36 57.33
C ALA A 36 -8.35 -15.05 56.53
N LEU A 37 -9.38 -14.20 56.44
CA LEU A 37 -9.30 -12.88 55.80
C LEU A 37 -8.48 -11.85 56.58
N LEU A 38 -8.36 -12.00 57.91
CA LEU A 38 -7.59 -11.08 58.75
C LEU A 38 -6.12 -11.49 58.91
N ALA A 39 -5.79 -12.79 58.82
CA ALA A 39 -4.43 -13.29 58.97
C ALA A 39 -3.60 -13.32 57.67
N GLY A 40 -4.23 -13.17 56.50
CA GLY A 40 -3.58 -13.31 55.18
C GLY A 40 -3.12 -12.02 54.50
N ARG A 41 -3.15 -10.86 55.16
CA ARG A 41 -2.60 -9.62 54.59
C ARG A 41 -1.07 -9.60 54.72
N GLU A 42 -0.40 -10.34 53.86
CA GLU A 42 0.95 -9.93 53.45
C GLU A 42 0.85 -8.53 52.83
N PRO A 43 1.78 -7.60 53.12
CA PRO A 43 1.82 -6.32 52.44
C PRO A 43 2.04 -6.61 50.96
N ALA A 44 1.00 -6.41 50.16
CA ALA A 44 1.11 -6.46 48.71
C ALA A 44 2.21 -5.47 48.32
N THR A 45 3.32 -5.99 47.82
CA THR A 45 4.31 -5.19 47.10
C THR A 45 3.51 -4.48 46.02
N VAL A 46 3.36 -3.17 46.16
CA VAL A 46 2.68 -2.34 45.17
C VAL A 46 3.43 -2.55 43.87
N ALA A 47 2.86 -3.35 42.97
CA ALA A 47 3.34 -3.43 41.61
C ALA A 47 3.30 -2.01 41.06
N GLU A 48 4.47 -1.47 40.75
CA GLU A 48 4.61 -0.16 40.14
C GLU A 48 3.68 -0.11 38.93
N PRO A 49 2.83 0.94 38.79
CA PRO A 49 1.97 1.06 37.62
C PRO A 49 2.85 0.91 36.37
N PRO A 50 2.42 0.12 35.37
CA PRO A 50 3.16 0.05 34.12
C PRO A 50 3.37 1.48 33.63
N PRO A 51 4.59 1.84 33.19
CA PRO A 51 4.84 3.18 32.70
C PRO A 51 3.78 3.53 31.65
N PRO A 52 3.28 4.77 31.64
CA PRO A 52 2.31 5.19 30.64
C PRO A 52 2.84 4.81 29.26
N PRO A 53 1.98 4.32 28.34
CA PRO A 53 2.42 3.95 27.00
C PRO A 53 3.18 5.14 26.43
N VAL A 54 4.48 4.96 26.21
CA VAL A 54 5.30 5.94 25.52
C VAL A 54 4.57 6.22 24.21
N PRO A 55 4.26 7.49 23.88
CA PRO A 55 3.64 7.81 22.61
C PRO A 55 4.44 7.11 21.53
N ALA A 56 3.78 6.22 20.77
CA ALA A 56 4.40 5.56 19.64
C ALA A 56 5.11 6.67 18.84
N ALA A 57 6.42 6.52 18.66
CA ALA A 57 7.22 7.50 17.95
C ALA A 57 6.47 7.84 16.67
N THR A 58 6.02 9.09 16.56
CA THR A 58 5.40 9.55 15.32
C THR A 58 6.54 9.50 14.33
N ALA A 59 6.56 8.47 13.48
CA ALA A 59 7.53 8.34 12.40
C ALA A 59 7.40 9.62 11.58
N THR A 60 8.29 10.57 11.86
CA THR A 60 8.30 11.87 11.23
C THR A 60 9.05 11.61 9.94
N PHE A 61 8.32 11.18 8.91
CA PHE A 61 8.90 11.21 7.57
C PHE A 61 9.27 12.67 7.34
N ALA A 62 10.57 12.92 7.18
CA ALA A 62 11.06 14.22 6.73
C ALA A 62 10.24 14.64 5.52
N ASP A 63 10.05 15.94 5.34
CA ASP A 63 9.42 16.52 4.16
C ASP A 63 10.29 16.17 2.93
N GLN A 64 10.12 14.94 2.44
CA GLN A 64 10.73 14.44 1.23
C GLN A 64 10.04 15.24 0.13
N GLY A 65 10.80 16.00 -0.65
CA GLY A 65 10.30 16.82 -1.74
C GLY A 65 9.46 16.03 -2.77
N PRO A 66 9.18 16.59 -3.96
CA PRO A 66 8.36 15.90 -4.95
C PRO A 66 8.86 14.47 -5.19
N ASN A 67 7.95 13.49 -5.12
CA ASN A 67 8.27 12.07 -5.29
C ASN A 67 8.33 11.74 -6.78
N ALA A 68 9.23 12.45 -7.46
CA ALA A 68 9.51 12.43 -8.88
C ALA A 68 11.00 12.77 -9.11
N LEU A 69 11.56 12.24 -10.18
CA LEU A 69 12.92 12.55 -10.64
C LEU A 69 12.83 13.48 -11.84
N GLU A 70 13.63 14.55 -11.87
CA GLU A 70 13.88 15.32 -13.09
C GLU A 70 15.18 14.80 -13.72
N PRO A 71 15.14 14.08 -14.85
CA PRO A 71 16.33 13.51 -15.46
C PRO A 71 17.26 14.59 -16.04
N GLU A 72 18.56 14.30 -16.08
CA GLU A 72 19.52 15.16 -16.75
C GLU A 72 19.29 15.17 -18.27
N VAL A 73 19.27 16.36 -18.87
CA VAL A 73 18.91 16.56 -20.28
C VAL A 73 20.14 16.84 -21.13
N ARG A 74 20.32 16.06 -22.21
CA ARG A 74 21.27 16.33 -23.29
C ARG A 74 20.56 17.04 -24.45
N ARG A 75 21.08 18.20 -24.87
CA ARG A 75 20.47 19.04 -25.93
C ARG A 75 21.25 18.98 -27.24
N ARG A 76 20.56 18.72 -28.36
CA ARG A 76 21.17 18.77 -29.69
C ARG A 76 20.13 19.06 -30.77
N GLY A 77 20.33 20.12 -31.55
CA GLY A 77 19.53 20.41 -32.74
C GLY A 77 18.03 20.54 -32.48
N GLY A 78 17.63 21.26 -31.42
CA GLY A 78 16.23 21.45 -31.03
C GLY A 78 15.59 20.25 -30.34
N ARG A 79 16.32 19.13 -30.20
CA ARG A 79 15.88 17.95 -29.46
C ARG A 79 16.58 17.85 -28.11
N GLU A 80 15.84 17.29 -27.17
CA GLU A 80 16.30 16.88 -25.86
C GLU A 80 16.37 15.35 -25.81
N SER A 81 17.36 14.81 -25.12
CA SER A 81 17.51 13.38 -24.87
C SER A 81 17.76 13.15 -23.38
N ILE A 82 17.11 12.13 -22.83
CA ILE A 82 17.28 11.68 -21.44
C ILE A 82 17.56 10.18 -21.43
N ASP A 83 18.48 9.75 -20.56
CA ASP A 83 18.70 8.33 -20.29
C ASP A 83 17.80 7.91 -19.14
N VAL A 84 16.99 6.88 -19.36
CA VAL A 84 16.00 6.41 -18.39
C VAL A 84 16.29 4.99 -17.94
N VAL A 85 15.94 4.71 -16.68
CA VAL A 85 16.00 3.36 -16.11
C VAL A 85 14.62 2.97 -15.60
N PHE A 86 14.10 1.86 -16.09
CA PHE A 86 12.79 1.33 -15.70
C PHE A 86 12.86 0.58 -14.37
N PRO A 87 11.71 0.34 -13.71
CA PRO A 87 11.67 -0.37 -12.43
C PRO A 87 12.27 -1.79 -12.44
N ASP A 88 12.37 -2.46 -13.58
CA ASP A 88 13.03 -3.77 -13.71
C ASP A 88 14.55 -3.66 -13.97
N GLY A 89 15.07 -2.44 -14.10
CA GLY A 89 16.47 -2.15 -14.39
C GLY A 89 16.81 -2.04 -15.88
N THR A 90 15.85 -2.28 -16.78
CA THR A 90 16.05 -2.04 -18.21
C THR A 90 16.29 -0.54 -18.49
N ARG A 91 16.97 -0.24 -19.60
CA ARG A 91 17.45 1.12 -19.92
C ARG A 91 17.13 1.52 -21.35
N ALA A 92 16.88 2.81 -21.54
CA ALA A 92 16.69 3.39 -22.86
C ALA A 92 17.08 4.87 -22.89
N GLU A 93 17.45 5.35 -24.07
CA GLU A 93 17.51 6.77 -24.38
C GLU A 93 16.14 7.20 -24.95
N VAL A 94 15.57 8.26 -24.39
CA VAL A 94 14.32 8.89 -24.87
C VAL A 94 14.67 10.25 -25.44
N SER A 95 14.44 10.45 -26.74
CA SER A 95 14.65 11.71 -27.44
C SER A 95 13.34 12.35 -27.86
N TYR A 96 13.19 13.65 -27.66
CA TYR A 96 11.96 14.40 -27.92
C TYR A 96 12.26 15.87 -28.33
N PRO A 97 11.33 16.58 -28.99
CA PRO A 97 11.46 18.02 -29.21
C PRO A 97 11.53 18.77 -27.88
N GLY A 98 12.47 19.72 -27.73
CA GLY A 98 12.69 20.38 -26.44
C GLY A 98 11.47 21.14 -25.91
N GLU A 99 10.58 21.59 -26.80
CA GLU A 99 9.34 22.28 -26.39
C GLU A 99 8.36 21.37 -25.65
N LEU A 100 8.50 20.03 -25.74
CA LEU A 100 7.69 19.11 -24.95
C LEU A 100 8.09 19.09 -23.47
N GLY A 101 9.32 19.50 -23.12
CA GLY A 101 9.75 19.65 -21.72
C GLY A 101 9.59 18.39 -20.86
N LEU A 102 9.71 17.18 -21.45
CA LEU A 102 9.35 15.92 -20.80
C LEU A 102 10.12 15.69 -19.49
N ALA A 103 11.41 16.05 -19.42
CA ALA A 103 12.21 15.92 -18.20
C ALA A 103 11.69 16.80 -17.05
N GLY A 104 11.25 18.02 -17.36
CA GLY A 104 10.72 18.97 -16.37
C GLY A 104 9.34 18.59 -15.84
N MET A 105 8.65 17.63 -16.47
CA MET A 105 7.41 17.07 -15.92
C MET A 105 7.66 16.16 -14.70
N GLY A 106 8.91 15.72 -14.51
CA GLY A 106 9.28 14.73 -13.52
C GLY A 106 8.80 13.32 -13.88
N VAL A 107 9.67 12.32 -13.70
CA VAL A 107 9.39 10.90 -13.94
C VAL A 107 9.13 10.16 -12.64
N ARG A 108 8.20 9.21 -12.66
CA ARG A 108 7.82 8.35 -11.53
C ARG A 108 7.73 6.89 -11.95
N PRO A 109 8.25 5.95 -11.16
CA PRO A 109 8.12 4.52 -11.45
C PRO A 109 6.69 4.02 -11.17
N ALA A 110 6.23 3.09 -12.01
CA ALA A 110 5.09 2.23 -11.74
C ALA A 110 5.38 0.80 -12.16
N GLN A 111 4.88 -0.17 -11.40
CA GLN A 111 5.18 -1.59 -11.57
C GLN A 111 4.05 -2.43 -10.98
N GLY A 112 3.59 -3.44 -11.68
CA GLY A 112 2.69 -4.46 -11.13
C GLY A 112 3.46 -5.62 -10.51
N ALA A 113 2.83 -6.31 -9.56
CA ALA A 113 3.40 -7.50 -8.95
C ALA A 113 2.31 -8.43 -8.39
N TRP A 114 2.64 -9.72 -8.23
CA TRP A 114 1.80 -10.74 -7.62
C TRP A 114 2.41 -11.27 -6.34
N LEU A 115 1.55 -11.76 -5.46
CA LEU A 115 1.92 -12.69 -4.41
C LEU A 115 1.60 -14.11 -4.88
N ASP A 116 2.61 -14.83 -5.35
CA ASP A 116 2.46 -16.19 -5.85
C ASP A 116 2.00 -17.14 -4.73
N GLY A 117 1.24 -18.17 -5.10
CA GLY A 117 0.54 -19.05 -4.13
C GLY A 117 -0.80 -18.49 -3.62
N TYR A 118 -1.13 -17.24 -3.95
CA TYR A 118 -2.42 -16.63 -3.60
C TYR A 118 -3.16 -16.16 -4.86
N ILE A 119 -4.26 -16.82 -5.18
CA ILE A 119 -5.04 -16.52 -6.39
C ILE A 119 -5.54 -15.07 -6.35
N GLY A 120 -5.22 -14.29 -7.39
CA GLY A 120 -5.76 -12.95 -7.59
C GLY A 120 -5.14 -11.85 -6.73
N VAL A 121 -4.04 -12.10 -6.01
CA VAL A 121 -3.33 -11.07 -5.23
C VAL A 121 -2.33 -10.32 -6.12
N PHE A 122 -2.86 -9.62 -7.11
CA PHE A 122 -2.11 -8.63 -7.88
C PHE A 122 -2.21 -7.26 -7.21
N ARG A 123 -1.11 -6.51 -7.16
CA ARG A 123 -1.09 -5.13 -6.67
C ARG A 123 -0.21 -4.27 -7.55
N GLN A 124 -0.64 -3.02 -7.74
CA GLN A 124 0.15 -2.01 -8.44
C GLN A 124 0.98 -1.22 -7.42
N LEU A 125 2.26 -1.09 -7.72
CA LEU A 125 3.26 -0.28 -7.03
C LEU A 125 3.42 1.02 -7.82
N VAL A 126 3.14 2.17 -7.21
CA VAL A 126 3.26 3.48 -7.86
C VAL A 126 3.90 4.46 -6.89
N ALA A 127 4.82 5.29 -7.37
CA ALA A 127 5.29 6.46 -6.61
C ALA A 127 4.22 7.59 -6.69
N PRO A 128 3.50 7.92 -5.59
CA PRO A 128 2.48 8.96 -5.64
C PRO A 128 3.13 10.34 -5.77
N PRO A 129 2.60 11.30 -6.56
CA PRO A 129 3.29 12.57 -6.83
C PRO A 129 3.70 13.35 -5.56
N GLY A 130 2.81 13.40 -4.56
CA GLY A 130 3.06 14.07 -3.27
C GLY A 130 3.66 13.15 -2.20
N GLY A 131 4.30 12.05 -2.60
CA GLY A 131 4.90 11.08 -1.67
C GLY A 131 3.92 10.55 -0.62
N VAL A 132 4.41 10.36 0.60
CA VAL A 132 3.61 9.91 1.75
C VAL A 132 2.49 10.90 2.10
N ALA A 133 2.69 12.20 1.88
CA ALA A 133 1.67 13.22 2.18
C ALA A 133 0.39 13.02 1.35
N ALA A 134 0.53 12.60 0.08
CA ALA A 134 -0.60 12.26 -0.79
C ALA A 134 -1.42 11.05 -0.28
N ILE A 135 -0.78 10.16 0.47
CA ILE A 135 -1.36 8.91 0.99
C ILE A 135 -2.01 9.15 2.36
N SER A 136 -1.28 9.80 3.26
CA SER A 136 -1.73 10.05 4.64
C SER A 136 -3.02 10.86 4.66
N ARG A 137 -3.10 11.90 3.81
CA ARG A 137 -4.17 12.92 3.82
C ARG A 137 -4.46 13.42 5.24
N GLY A 138 -3.39 13.61 6.02
CA GLY A 138 -3.46 14.06 7.42
C GLY A 138 -3.88 12.98 8.43
N ARG A 139 -4.06 11.73 8.02
CA ARG A 139 -4.36 10.61 8.93
C ARG A 139 -3.09 9.93 9.40
N PRO A 140 -3.04 9.44 10.64
CA PRO A 140 -1.86 8.78 11.17
C PRO A 140 -1.61 7.45 10.46
N MET A 141 -0.33 7.08 10.40
CA MET A 141 0.10 5.72 10.07
C MET A 141 -0.58 4.72 11.02
N ILE A 142 -0.97 3.55 10.50
CA ILE A 142 -1.55 2.47 11.30
C ILE A 142 -0.45 1.75 12.07
N ARG A 143 0.61 1.30 11.38
CA ARG A 143 1.75 0.61 11.97
C ARG A 143 2.93 0.48 11.00
N GLU A 144 4.09 0.15 11.54
CA GLU A 144 5.22 -0.37 10.78
C GLU A 144 5.01 -1.86 10.46
N LEU A 145 5.46 -2.28 9.27
CA LEU A 145 5.49 -3.67 8.81
C LEU A 145 6.94 -4.19 8.68
N GLY A 146 7.93 -3.37 9.01
CA GLY A 146 9.35 -3.64 8.92
C GLY A 146 10.13 -2.37 8.65
N ASP A 147 11.46 -2.48 8.52
CA ASP A 147 12.38 -1.33 8.42
C ASP A 147 12.08 -0.36 7.27
N ARG A 148 11.38 -0.83 6.23
CA ARG A 148 11.13 -0.05 5.00
C ARG A 148 9.67 -0.01 4.59
N ALA A 149 8.76 -0.54 5.40
CA ALA A 149 7.36 -0.70 5.01
C ALA A 149 6.44 -0.23 6.13
N THR A 150 5.48 0.62 5.78
CA THR A 150 4.47 1.16 6.71
C THR A 150 3.07 0.94 6.17
N LEU A 151 2.11 0.74 7.07
CA LEU A 151 0.70 0.53 6.74
C LEU A 151 -0.10 1.79 7.02
N TRP A 152 -0.89 2.21 6.05
CA TRP A 152 -1.69 3.42 6.09
C TRP A 152 -3.18 3.16 5.83
N PRO A 153 -4.07 4.02 6.33
CA PRO A 153 -5.49 3.90 6.07
C PRO A 153 -5.83 4.02 4.58
N ALA A 154 -6.96 3.43 4.18
CA ALA A 154 -7.46 3.52 2.82
C ALA A 154 -7.71 4.97 2.39
N GLU A 155 -7.19 5.39 1.24
CA GLU A 155 -7.33 6.76 0.73
C GLU A 155 -8.78 7.15 0.42
N SER A 156 -9.64 6.19 0.13
CA SER A 156 -11.07 6.39 -0.10
C SER A 156 -11.89 5.28 0.57
N PRO A 157 -13.20 5.49 0.82
CA PRO A 157 -14.07 4.45 1.39
C PRO A 157 -14.20 3.18 0.54
N VAL A 158 -13.91 3.28 -0.76
CA VAL A 158 -13.98 2.19 -1.72
C VAL A 158 -12.60 1.61 -2.06
N GLY A 159 -11.55 2.01 -1.35
CA GLY A 159 -10.19 1.49 -1.49
C GLY A 159 -9.79 0.61 -0.31
N GLY A 160 -8.75 -0.20 -0.49
CA GLY A 160 -8.10 -0.90 0.62
C GLY A 160 -7.04 -0.02 1.31
N GLN A 161 -6.46 -0.56 2.39
CA GLN A 161 -5.29 0.04 3.04
C GLN A 161 -4.11 0.20 2.07
N VAL A 162 -3.13 1.02 2.42
CA VAL A 162 -1.96 1.28 1.57
C VAL A 162 -0.71 0.85 2.32
N ILE A 163 0.11 0.01 1.69
CA ILE A 163 1.48 -0.22 2.17
C ILE A 163 2.38 0.78 1.47
N VAL A 164 3.21 1.49 2.23
CA VAL A 164 4.16 2.45 1.70
C VAL A 164 5.56 1.94 1.97
N PHE A 165 6.32 1.77 0.89
CA PHE A 165 7.72 1.37 0.92
C PHE A 165 8.62 2.58 0.79
N ASP A 166 9.68 2.62 1.61
CA ASP A 166 10.74 3.61 1.52
C ASP A 166 11.99 2.99 0.85
N PHE A 167 12.36 3.54 -0.30
CA PHE A 167 13.57 3.16 -1.05
C PHE A 167 14.46 4.39 -1.30
N GLY A 168 14.89 5.03 -0.23
CA GLY A 168 15.80 6.17 -0.28
C GLY A 168 15.03 7.45 -0.56
N ARG A 169 15.06 7.93 -1.80
CA ARG A 169 14.27 9.12 -2.18
C ARG A 169 12.84 8.81 -2.59
N TRP A 170 12.52 7.52 -2.75
CA TRP A 170 11.26 7.07 -3.33
C TRP A 170 10.33 6.54 -2.26
N SER A 171 9.13 7.10 -2.20
CA SER A 171 8.00 6.47 -1.50
C SER A 171 7.13 5.74 -2.52
N VAL A 172 7.07 4.41 -2.43
CA VAL A 172 6.25 3.59 -3.34
C VAL A 172 5.02 3.07 -2.61
N ALA A 173 3.85 3.40 -3.14
CA ALA A 173 2.58 2.94 -2.61
C ALA A 173 2.13 1.65 -3.30
N LEU A 174 1.84 0.64 -2.50
CA LEU A 174 1.07 -0.53 -2.87
C LEU A 174 -0.35 -0.35 -2.35
N ARG A 175 -1.30 -0.16 -3.27
CA ARG A 175 -2.72 0.04 -2.92
C ARG A 175 -3.43 -1.29 -2.86
N ASP A 176 -4.01 -1.59 -1.70
CA ASP A 176 -4.79 -2.80 -1.49
C ASP A 176 -6.22 -2.67 -2.08
N THR A 177 -6.89 -3.80 -2.28
CA THR A 177 -8.30 -3.82 -2.72
C THR A 177 -9.24 -3.73 -1.51
N PRO A 178 -10.54 -3.45 -1.70
CA PRO A 178 -11.51 -3.42 -0.61
C PRO A 178 -11.61 -4.73 0.18
N GLN A 179 -11.47 -5.88 -0.49
CA GLN A 179 -11.42 -7.19 0.18
C GLN A 179 -10.16 -7.35 1.04
N GLY A 180 -9.10 -6.62 0.69
CA GLY A 180 -7.86 -6.52 1.46
C GLY A 180 -6.98 -7.76 1.41
N MET A 181 -5.68 -7.55 1.61
CA MET A 181 -4.73 -8.59 2.00
C MET A 181 -4.87 -8.91 3.50
N THR A 182 -4.54 -10.14 3.89
CA THR A 182 -4.37 -10.48 5.31
C THR A 182 -3.11 -9.82 5.86
N PHE A 183 -2.94 -9.81 7.19
CA PHE A 183 -1.72 -9.25 7.78
C PHE A 183 -0.47 -10.03 7.33
N GLU A 184 -0.56 -11.35 7.27
CA GLU A 184 0.52 -12.25 6.82
C GLU A 184 0.92 -11.94 5.38
N GLN A 185 -0.06 -11.74 4.49
CA GLN A 185 0.21 -11.35 3.10
C GLN A 185 0.94 -10.00 3.03
N ARG A 186 0.54 -9.01 3.85
CA ARG A 186 1.23 -7.71 3.91
C ARG A 186 2.67 -7.85 4.41
N MET A 187 2.90 -8.73 5.38
CA MET A 187 4.25 -9.04 5.86
C MET A 187 5.08 -9.69 4.76
N LEU A 188 4.53 -10.63 3.98
CA LEU A 188 5.24 -11.21 2.84
C LEU A 188 5.66 -10.14 1.81
N TRP A 189 4.82 -9.15 1.54
CA TRP A 189 5.20 -8.00 0.71
C TRP A 189 6.33 -7.17 1.33
N ALA A 190 6.20 -6.80 2.61
CA ALA A 190 7.20 -6.04 3.34
C ALA A 190 8.57 -6.74 3.36
N GLU A 191 8.56 -8.05 3.56
CA GLU A 191 9.76 -8.88 3.70
C GLU A 191 10.40 -9.24 2.37
N ASN A 192 9.68 -9.29 1.26
CA ASN A 192 10.22 -9.82 0.00
C ASN A 192 10.35 -8.79 -1.12
N LEU A 193 9.77 -7.59 -0.98
CA LEU A 193 10.00 -6.50 -1.92
C LEU A 193 11.28 -5.72 -1.56
N ARG A 194 12.07 -5.40 -2.57
CA ARG A 194 13.31 -4.64 -2.46
C ARG A 194 13.35 -3.54 -3.50
N GLY A 195 14.09 -2.50 -3.19
CA GLY A 195 14.33 -1.38 -4.08
C GLY A 195 15.73 -0.81 -3.87
N ARG A 196 16.35 -0.37 -4.96
CA ARG A 196 17.60 0.39 -4.93
C ARG A 196 17.48 1.60 -5.84
N THR A 197 18.08 2.71 -5.43
CA THR A 197 18.19 3.90 -6.27
C THR A 197 19.47 3.82 -7.10
N THR A 198 19.40 4.09 -8.40
CA THR A 198 20.58 4.18 -9.27
C THR A 198 21.39 5.44 -8.95
N LYS A 199 22.62 5.52 -9.46
CA LYS A 199 23.44 6.75 -9.35
C LYS A 199 22.73 8.00 -9.92
N ASP A 200 21.86 7.80 -10.91
CA ASP A 200 21.12 8.85 -11.60
C ASP A 200 19.73 9.10 -10.95
N GLY A 201 19.45 8.45 -9.81
CA GLY A 201 18.25 8.70 -9.01
C GLY A 201 17.02 7.87 -9.36
N TYR A 202 17.09 6.96 -10.34
CA TYR A 202 15.98 6.08 -10.72
C TYR A 202 15.77 4.95 -9.72
N LEU A 203 14.52 4.52 -9.54
CA LEU A 203 14.21 3.35 -8.72
C LEU A 203 14.27 2.06 -9.55
N VAL A 204 15.04 1.08 -9.08
CA VAL A 204 14.99 -0.31 -9.56
C VAL A 204 14.45 -1.19 -8.45
N LEU A 205 13.42 -1.96 -8.77
CA LEU A 205 12.75 -2.90 -7.89
C LEU A 205 13.24 -4.32 -8.16
N SER A 206 13.31 -5.11 -7.10
CA SER A 206 13.47 -6.56 -7.18
C SER A 206 12.58 -7.21 -6.12
N ALA A 207 12.24 -8.47 -6.33
CA ALA A 207 11.44 -9.22 -5.39
C ALA A 207 11.94 -10.66 -5.26
N GLU A 208 11.80 -11.20 -4.06
CA GLU A 208 12.01 -12.61 -3.77
C GLU A 208 10.67 -13.33 -3.66
N HIS A 209 10.66 -14.64 -3.92
CA HIS A 209 9.46 -15.46 -3.73
C HIS A 209 8.98 -15.34 -2.26
N PRO A 210 7.67 -15.15 -2.00
CA PRO A 210 6.53 -15.31 -2.93
C PRO A 210 6.13 -14.07 -3.72
N VAL A 211 6.83 -12.95 -3.60
CA VAL A 211 6.51 -11.75 -4.39
C VAL A 211 7.16 -11.86 -5.77
N ARG A 212 6.39 -11.65 -6.84
CA ARG A 212 6.88 -11.67 -8.21
C ARG A 212 6.48 -10.40 -8.94
N LEU A 213 7.46 -9.63 -9.38
CA LEU A 213 7.25 -8.45 -10.21
C LEU A 213 6.77 -8.85 -11.61
N ALA A 214 5.94 -8.01 -12.22
CA ALA A 214 5.54 -8.16 -13.59
C ALA A 214 6.65 -7.86 -14.59
N GLY A 215 6.78 -8.74 -15.59
CA GLY A 215 7.75 -8.57 -16.65
C GLY A 215 7.32 -7.54 -17.70
N PRO A 216 8.25 -7.12 -18.58
CA PRO A 216 7.94 -6.34 -19.78
C PRO A 216 6.81 -6.98 -20.60
N GLY A 217 5.88 -6.15 -21.08
CA GLY A 217 4.70 -6.57 -21.86
C GLY A 217 3.67 -7.44 -21.12
N GLN A 218 3.86 -7.73 -19.83
CA GLN A 218 2.88 -8.51 -19.09
C GLN A 218 1.61 -7.69 -18.83
N LEU A 219 0.46 -8.26 -19.19
CA LEU A 219 -0.85 -7.65 -19.04
C LEU A 219 -1.66 -8.27 -17.89
N LEU A 220 -2.53 -7.48 -17.29
CA LEU A 220 -3.60 -7.94 -16.41
C LEU A 220 -4.93 -7.33 -16.87
N ARG A 221 -5.84 -8.17 -17.37
CA ARG A 221 -7.16 -7.73 -17.88
C ARG A 221 -7.04 -6.63 -18.94
N GLY A 222 -6.05 -6.75 -19.83
CA GLY A 222 -5.74 -5.74 -20.86
C GLY A 222 -4.84 -4.61 -20.36
N GLU A 223 -4.69 -4.41 -19.05
CA GLU A 223 -3.85 -3.34 -18.53
C GLU A 223 -2.37 -3.71 -18.46
N GLN A 224 -1.50 -2.76 -18.82
CA GLN A 224 -0.06 -2.96 -18.66
C GLN A 224 0.31 -3.13 -17.18
N ALA A 225 0.80 -4.32 -16.83
CA ALA A 225 1.23 -4.65 -15.48
C ALA A 225 2.75 -4.53 -15.31
N GLY A 226 3.52 -4.61 -16.40
CA GLY A 226 4.98 -4.53 -16.40
C GLY A 226 5.58 -3.21 -15.85
N PRO A 227 6.91 -3.07 -15.92
CA PRO A 227 7.62 -1.84 -15.55
C PRO A 227 7.18 -0.65 -16.42
N GLN A 228 7.02 0.51 -15.80
CA GLN A 228 6.57 1.74 -16.47
C GLN A 228 7.26 2.97 -15.86
N LEU A 229 7.41 3.99 -16.71
CA LEU A 229 7.80 5.34 -16.31
C LEU A 229 6.68 6.30 -16.66
N TRP A 230 6.23 7.04 -15.65
CA TRP A 230 5.16 8.01 -15.77
C TRP A 230 5.74 9.42 -15.65
N PHE A 231 5.62 10.20 -16.70
CA PHE A 231 6.04 11.59 -16.74
C PHE A 231 4.84 12.51 -16.44
N GLY A 232 5.03 13.40 -15.46
CA GLY A 232 4.01 14.34 -15.02
C GLY A 232 2.85 13.70 -14.23
N GLY A 233 1.72 14.40 -14.28
CA GLY A 233 0.41 13.89 -13.92
C GLY A 233 -0.16 14.32 -12.56
N ALA A 234 -1.30 15.02 -12.64
CA ALA A 234 -2.41 15.11 -11.67
C ALA A 234 -3.62 15.79 -12.36
N ARG A 235 -3.38 16.96 -12.99
CA ARG A 235 -4.36 17.71 -13.83
C ARG A 235 -3.84 18.09 -15.22
N GLU A 236 -2.57 17.76 -15.49
CA GLU A 236 -1.85 18.08 -16.72
C GLU A 236 -1.64 16.84 -17.59
N THR A 237 -0.79 16.98 -18.60
CA THR A 237 -0.35 15.88 -19.46
C THR A 237 0.29 14.76 -18.64
N LEU A 238 -0.08 13.53 -18.94
CA LEU A 238 0.56 12.31 -18.47
C LEU A 238 1.17 11.62 -19.69
N THR A 239 2.43 11.24 -19.60
CA THR A 239 3.06 10.35 -20.59
C THR A 239 3.53 9.09 -19.88
N VAL A 240 3.17 7.94 -20.43
CA VAL A 240 3.61 6.63 -19.96
C VAL A 240 4.52 6.03 -21.01
N ILE A 241 5.68 5.56 -20.57
CA ILE A 241 6.60 4.78 -21.38
C ILE A 241 6.79 3.43 -20.67
N ALA A 242 6.71 2.33 -21.41
CA ALA A 242 6.86 0.98 -20.86
C ALA A 242 7.56 0.05 -21.87
N PRO A 243 8.52 -0.80 -21.47
CA PRO A 243 9.00 -1.86 -22.33
C PRO A 243 7.90 -2.91 -22.53
N VAL A 244 7.61 -3.17 -23.79
CA VAL A 244 6.62 -4.15 -24.26
C VAL A 244 7.26 -4.87 -25.45
N PRO A 245 7.96 -5.99 -25.21
CA PRO A 245 8.44 -6.85 -26.28
C PRO A 245 7.28 -7.20 -27.20
N ASP A 246 7.53 -7.21 -28.51
CA ASP A 246 6.54 -7.53 -29.56
C ASP A 246 5.34 -6.57 -29.69
N CYS A 247 5.33 -5.49 -28.88
CA CYS A 247 4.49 -4.29 -28.91
C CYS A 247 3.28 -4.34 -29.88
N ASP A 248 2.18 -4.94 -29.42
CA ASP A 248 0.85 -4.86 -30.06
C ASP A 248 -0.03 -3.90 -29.27
N THR A 249 -0.22 -2.66 -29.77
CA THR A 249 -1.03 -1.64 -29.08
C THR A 249 -2.50 -2.06 -28.95
N GLY A 250 -3.03 -2.89 -29.86
CA GLY A 250 -4.43 -3.29 -29.83
C GLY A 250 -4.81 -4.16 -28.62
N ALA A 251 -3.83 -4.66 -27.89
CA ALA A 251 -4.01 -5.50 -26.71
C ALA A 251 -3.90 -4.73 -25.38
N ILE A 252 -3.49 -3.46 -25.39
CA ILE A 252 -3.13 -2.71 -24.18
C ILE A 252 -4.16 -1.62 -23.90
N ASP A 253 -4.82 -1.71 -22.75
CA ASP A 253 -5.61 -0.63 -22.16
C ASP A 253 -4.78 0.06 -21.07
N LEU A 254 -4.68 1.39 -21.09
CA LEU A 254 -4.19 2.13 -19.93
C LEU A 254 -5.32 2.95 -19.33
N SER A 255 -6.05 2.34 -18.41
CA SER A 255 -7.14 3.02 -17.67
C SER A 255 -6.68 4.32 -16.99
N VAL A 256 -5.40 4.42 -16.59
CA VAL A 256 -4.79 5.65 -16.03
C VAL A 256 -4.77 6.80 -17.05
N ILE A 257 -4.67 6.49 -18.33
CA ILE A 257 -4.69 7.44 -19.45
C ILE A 257 -6.14 7.75 -19.85
N GLU A 258 -7.00 6.74 -19.95
CA GLU A 258 -8.41 6.90 -20.39
C GLU A 258 -9.29 7.64 -19.38
N GLN A 259 -9.06 7.45 -18.07
CA GLN A 259 -9.83 8.12 -17.03
C GLN A 259 -9.66 9.66 -17.02
N ARG A 260 -8.70 10.20 -17.80
CA ARG A 260 -8.39 11.63 -17.88
C ARG A 260 -9.05 12.36 -19.07
N ARG A 261 -10.21 11.92 -19.56
CA ARG A 261 -11.31 12.64 -20.29
C ARG A 261 -11.02 13.82 -21.27
N ARG A 262 -9.78 14.07 -21.74
CA ARG A 262 -9.48 15.20 -22.67
C ARG A 262 -9.09 14.73 -24.06
N SER A 263 -8.00 13.99 -24.17
CA SER A 263 -7.53 13.32 -25.39
C SER A 263 -6.51 12.28 -24.96
N SER A 264 -6.46 11.15 -25.64
CA SER A 264 -5.47 10.10 -25.44
C SER A 264 -4.99 9.57 -26.78
N ALA A 265 -3.72 9.18 -26.83
CA ALA A 265 -3.15 8.46 -27.96
C ALA A 265 -2.02 7.56 -27.47
N GLU A 266 -1.73 6.54 -28.26
CA GLU A 266 -0.69 5.57 -27.99
C GLU A 266 0.04 5.18 -29.28
N THR A 267 1.27 4.71 -29.12
CA THR A 267 2.08 4.17 -30.20
C THR A 267 3.04 3.13 -29.66
N CYS A 268 3.48 2.25 -30.55
CA CYS A 268 4.58 1.34 -30.31
C CYS A 268 5.82 1.78 -31.07
N GLN A 269 6.98 1.73 -30.42
CA GLN A 269 8.24 2.05 -31.06
C GLN A 269 9.39 1.24 -30.44
N ASN A 270 10.10 0.47 -31.26
CA ASN A 270 11.33 -0.24 -30.86
C ASN A 270 11.17 -1.12 -29.60
N GLY A 271 10.03 -1.79 -29.43
CA GLY A 271 9.75 -2.61 -28.25
C GLY A 271 9.33 -1.82 -27.01
N PHE A 272 8.96 -0.55 -27.19
CA PHE A 272 8.39 0.29 -26.13
C PHE A 272 7.01 0.77 -26.53
N TYR A 273 6.09 0.68 -25.59
CA TYR A 273 4.79 1.30 -25.65
C TYR A 273 4.89 2.72 -25.09
N VAL A 274 4.37 3.69 -25.84
CA VAL A 274 4.30 5.10 -25.46
C VAL A 274 2.86 5.53 -25.54
N ALA A 275 2.33 6.07 -24.45
CA ALA A 275 0.99 6.63 -24.47
C ALA A 275 0.92 7.93 -23.69
N ALA A 276 -0.01 8.78 -24.10
CA ALA A 276 -0.19 10.08 -23.48
C ALA A 276 -1.66 10.42 -23.33
N SER A 277 -1.97 11.16 -22.26
CA SER A 277 -3.24 11.90 -22.14
C SER A 277 -2.99 13.34 -21.75
N GLY A 278 -3.82 14.26 -22.26
CA GLY A 278 -3.64 15.68 -22.02
C GLY A 278 -4.33 16.56 -23.04
N ASP A 279 -3.72 17.72 -23.33
CA ASP A 279 -4.10 18.55 -24.47
C ASP A 279 -3.87 17.81 -25.80
N ARG A 280 -4.79 17.96 -26.75
CA ARG A 280 -4.75 17.22 -28.01
C ARG A 280 -3.45 17.44 -28.78
N GLY A 281 -3.00 18.69 -28.89
CA GLY A 281 -1.77 19.03 -29.61
C GLY A 281 -0.54 18.44 -28.92
N SER A 282 -0.50 18.49 -27.58
CA SER A 282 0.56 17.84 -26.82
C SER A 282 0.58 16.32 -27.01
N VAL A 283 -0.59 15.67 -26.93
CA VAL A 283 -0.74 14.21 -27.07
C VAL A 283 -0.27 13.75 -28.45
N GLU A 284 -0.74 14.39 -29.53
CA GLU A 284 -0.36 14.06 -30.90
C GLU A 284 1.16 14.20 -31.12
N ARG A 285 1.78 15.27 -30.60
CA ARG A 285 3.23 15.47 -30.67
C ARG A 285 4.01 14.43 -29.85
N ILE A 286 3.53 14.09 -28.65
CA ILE A 286 4.19 13.09 -27.79
C ILE A 286 4.28 11.75 -28.52
N VAL A 287 3.16 11.23 -29.03
CA VAL A 287 3.17 9.91 -29.69
C VAL A 287 3.89 9.94 -31.04
N SER A 288 3.86 11.06 -31.77
CA SER A 288 4.47 11.14 -33.10
C SER A 288 5.95 11.54 -33.10
N GLU A 289 6.43 12.26 -32.08
CA GLU A 289 7.77 12.87 -32.08
C GLU A 289 8.73 12.32 -31.01
N ILE A 290 8.24 11.60 -29.99
CA ILE A 290 9.12 10.86 -29.08
C ILE A 290 9.81 9.73 -29.84
N ARG A 291 11.10 9.53 -29.56
CA ARG A 291 11.93 8.47 -30.12
C ARG A 291 12.61 7.72 -29.00
N ILE A 292 12.43 6.40 -28.96
CA ILE A 292 13.06 5.54 -27.94
C ILE A 292 14.12 4.66 -28.57
N LYS A 293 15.30 4.62 -27.95
CA LYS A 293 16.41 3.75 -28.33
C LYS A 293 16.79 2.87 -27.13
N PRO A 294 16.58 1.54 -27.18
CA PRO A 294 17.04 0.65 -26.12
C PRO A 294 18.57 0.73 -25.94
N GLU A 295 19.03 0.68 -24.69
CA GLU A 295 20.44 0.42 -24.39
C GLU A 295 20.69 -1.09 -24.54
N LYS A 296 21.82 -1.47 -25.13
CA LYS A 296 22.19 -2.88 -25.35
C LYS A 296 22.84 -3.48 -24.12
#